data_AF-W1I3I9-F1
#
_entry.id   AF-W1I3I9-F1
#
_cell.length_a   1.000
_cell.length_b   1.000
_cell.length_c   1.000
_cell.angle_alpha   90.00
_cell.angle_beta   90.00
_cell.angle_gamma   90.00
#
_symmetry.space_group_name_H-M   'P 1'
#
loop_
_entity.id
_entity.type
_entity.pdbx_description
1 polymer ?
#
loop_
_entity_poly.entity_id
_entity_poly.type
_entity_poly.pdbx_seq_one_letter_code
_entity_poly.pdbx_strand_id
1 'polypeptide(L)' 'MRVNINLSEELLNQIDEKARALYISRSAYIATALSQKLQSDKMMDNMPEIMQTMKEAVRIEKEKALLFDETEKG' A
#
# COMPACT_ATOMS: atom_id res chain seq x y z
N MET A 1 -1.91 22.50 -14.42
CA MET A 1 -2.56 23.17 -13.27
C MET A 1 -1.49 23.52 -12.25
N ARG A 2 -1.46 24.75 -11.72
CA ARG A 2 -0.46 25.19 -10.72
C ARG A 2 -1.18 25.52 -9.42
N VAL A 3 -0.64 25.03 -8.30
CA VAL A 3 -1.18 25.28 -6.95
C VAL A 3 -0.06 25.90 -6.12
N ASN A 4 -0.40 26.87 -5.28
CA ASN A 4 0.51 27.45 -4.29
C ASN A 4 0.10 26.94 -2.91
N ILE A 5 1.07 26.53 -2.10
CA ILE A 5 0.86 25.98 -0.76
C ILE A 5 1.87 26.61 0.18
N ASN A 6 1.49 26.73 1.46
CA ASN A 6 2.40 27.10 2.53
C ASN A 6 2.84 25.83 3.26
N LEU A 7 4.14 25.68 3.46
CA LEU A 7 4.74 24.58 4.21
C LEU A 7 5.64 25.16 5.29
N SER A 8 5.84 24.42 6.38
CA SER A 8 6.89 24.78 7.35
C SER A 8 8.26 24.69 6.67
N GLU A 9 9.20 25.53 7.12
CA GLU A 9 10.58 25.52 6.61
C GLU A 9 11.24 24.16 6.81
N GLU A 10 10.99 23.53 7.97
CA GLU A 10 11.51 22.20 8.29
C GLU A 10 11.07 21.15 7.25
N LEU A 11 9.78 21.12 6.91
CA LEU A 11 9.27 20.17 5.94
C LEU A 11 9.81 20.44 4.53
N LEU A 12 9.91 21.73 4.16
CA LEU A 12 10.49 22.12 2.88
C LEU A 12 11.94 21.65 2.74
N ASN A 13 12.74 21.78 3.81
CA ASN A 13 14.13 21.34 3.84
C ASN A 13 14.26 19.82 3.65
N GLN A 14 13.40 19.04 4.31
CA GLN A 14 13.37 17.58 4.14
C GLN A 14 12.98 17.18 2.71
N ILE A 15 11.98 17.85 2.12
CA ILE A 15 11.58 17.63 0.72
C ILE A 15 12.75 17.92 -0.22
N ASP A 16 13.45 19.02 -0.02
CA ASP A 16 14.57 19.43 -0.84
C ASP A 16 15.75 18.46 -0.78
N GLU A 17 16.06 17.95 0.41
CA GLU A 17 17.10 16.92 0.59
C GLU A 17 16.76 15.67 -0.21
N LYS A 18 15.54 15.17 -0.09
CA LYS A 18 15.10 13.95 -0.80
C LYS A 18 15.03 14.16 -2.32
N ALA A 19 14.54 15.32 -2.78
CA ALA A 19 14.52 15.65 -4.20
C ALA A 19 15.93 15.71 -4.79
N ARG A 20 16.89 16.32 -4.08
CA ARG A 20 18.31 16.36 -4.48
C ARG A 20 18.93 14.98 -4.54
N ALA A 21 18.69 14.13 -3.54
CA ALA A 21 19.21 12.77 -3.51
C ALA A 21 18.71 11.90 -4.69
N LEU A 22 17.51 12.20 -5.20
CA LEU A 22 16.92 11.53 -6.35
C LEU A 22 17.22 12.22 -7.69
N TYR A 23 17.98 13.33 -7.69
CA TYR A 23 18.27 14.13 -8.88
C TYR A 23 17.01 14.61 -9.62
N ILE A 24 15.95 14.95 -8.89
CA ILE A 24 14.69 15.47 -9.44
C ILE A 24 14.33 16.84 -8.86
N SER A 25 13.42 17.54 -9.52
CA SER A 25 12.90 18.81 -9.01
C SER A 25 12.03 18.62 -7.77
N ARG A 26 11.95 19.65 -6.93
CA ARG A 26 11.04 19.71 -5.77
C ARG A 26 9.61 19.34 -6.15
N SER A 27 9.09 19.92 -7.24
CA SER A 27 7.73 19.66 -7.71
C SER A 27 7.53 18.21 -8.16
N ALA A 28 8.54 17.61 -8.82
CA ALA A 28 8.49 16.20 -9.20
C ALA A 28 8.45 15.31 -7.97
N TYR A 29 9.31 15.56 -6.97
CA TYR A 29 9.30 14.80 -5.73
C TYR A 29 7.96 14.90 -4.99
N ILE A 30 7.40 16.10 -4.85
CA ILE A 30 6.10 16.31 -4.20
C ILE A 30 5.01 15.53 -4.94
N ALA A 31 4.97 15.60 -6.28
CA ALA A 31 3.98 14.86 -7.07
C ALA A 31 4.11 13.34 -6.88
N THR A 32 5.34 12.82 -6.87
CA THR A 32 5.60 11.39 -6.62
C THR A 32 5.18 10.97 -5.23
N ALA A 33 5.55 11.75 -4.20
CA ALA A 33 5.19 11.46 -2.81
C ALA A 33 3.67 11.45 -2.59
N LEU A 34 2.95 12.43 -3.18
CA LEU A 34 1.49 12.47 -3.13
C LEU A 34 0.87 11.26 -3.83
N SER A 35 1.39 10.86 -4.99
CA SER A 35 0.91 9.67 -5.70
C SER A 35 1.10 8.40 -4.88
N GLN A 36 2.27 8.22 -4.26
CA GLN A 36 2.56 7.09 -3.38
C GLN A 36 1.64 7.07 -2.16
N LYS A 37 1.40 8.24 -1.54
CA LYS A 37 0.49 8.34 -0.39
C LYS A 37 -0.94 7.94 -0.76
N LEU A 38 -1.46 8.44 -1.89
CA LEU A 38 -2.81 8.07 -2.36
C LEU A 38 -2.94 6.57 -2.65
N GLN A 39 -1.90 5.94 -3.22
CA GLN A 39 -1.88 4.50 -3.43
C GLN A 39 -1.86 3.73 -2.11
N SER A 40 -1.04 4.17 -1.16
CA SER A 40 -0.97 3.56 0.17
C SER A 40 -2.30 3.69 0.92
N ASP A 41 -2.96 4.84 0.84
CA ASP A 41 -4.24 5.08 1.49
C ASP A 41 -5.31 4.15 0.91
N LYS A 42 -5.37 4.02 -0.43
CA LYS A 42 -6.28 3.09 -1.10
C LYS A 42 -6.03 1.63 -0.72
N MET A 43 -4.78 1.22 -0.52
CA MET A 43 -4.47 -0.14 -0.05
C MET A 43 -4.98 -0.38 1.36
N MET A 44 -4.88 0.62 2.25
CA MET A 44 -5.38 0.53 3.62
C MET A 44 -6.91 0.40 3.65
N ASP A 45 -7.59 1.14 2.78
CA ASP A 45 -9.06 1.04 2.63
C ASP A 45 -9.51 -0.36 2.19
N ASN A 46 -8.72 -1.03 1.35
CA ASN A 46 -9.02 -2.38 0.85
C ASN A 46 -8.50 -3.51 1.75
N MET A 47 -7.74 -3.19 2.81
CA MET A 47 -7.15 -4.19 3.70
C MET A 47 -8.16 -5.12 4.38
N PRO A 48 -9.34 -4.65 4.83
CA PRO A 48 -10.36 -5.53 5.42
C PRO A 48 -10.84 -6.62 4.46
N GLU A 49 -11.03 -6.26 3.19
CA GLU A 49 -11.45 -7.20 2.14
C GLU A 49 -10.36 -8.25 1.88
N ILE A 50 -9.09 -7.82 1.77
CA ILE A 50 -7.95 -8.72 1.60
C ILE A 50 -7.86 -9.72 2.77
N MET A 51 -8.04 -9.24 4.01
CA MET A 51 -8.05 -10.12 5.19
C MET A 51 -9.21 -11.11 5.16
N GLN A 52 -10.39 -10.71 4.71
CA GLN A 52 -11.53 -11.61 4.57
C GLN A 52 -11.27 -12.68 3.52
N THR A 53 -10.80 -12.30 2.33
CA THR A 53 -10.46 -13.24 1.26
C THR A 53 -9.38 -14.22 1.70
N MET A 54 -8.35 -13.77 2.44
CA MET A 54 -7.34 -14.66 3.00
C MET A 54 -7.91 -15.66 4.01
N LYS A 55 -8.80 -15.21 4.92
CA LYS A 55 -9.46 -16.11 5.89
C LYS A 55 -10.29 -17.18 5.17
N GLU A 56 -11.02 -16.80 4.13
CA GLU A 56 -11.81 -17.74 3.33
C GLU A 56 -10.93 -18.73 2.57
N ALA A 57 -9.83 -18.28 1.96
CA ALA A 57 -8.87 -19.16 1.29
C ALA A 57 -8.29 -20.22 2.26
N VAL A 58 -7.87 -19.80 3.45
CA VAL A 58 -7.38 -20.73 4.49
C VAL A 58 -8.47 -21.71 4.94
N ARG A 59 -9.72 -21.27 5.05
CA ARG A 59 -10.84 -22.16 5.40
C ARG A 59 -11.05 -23.23 4.32
N ILE A 60 -11.10 -22.83 3.05
CA ILE A 60 -11.29 -23.74 1.92
C ILE A 60 -10.16 -24.77 1.86
N GLU A 61 -8.92 -24.35 2.10
CA GLU A 61 -7.76 -25.25 2.07
C GLU A 61 -7.80 -26.28 3.21
N LYS A 62 -8.23 -25.87 4.41
CA LYS A 62 -8.46 -26.79 5.53
C LYS A 62 -9.60 -27.77 5.25
N GLU A 63 -10.72 -27.30 4.69
CA GLU A 63 -11.85 -28.16 4.33
C GLU A 63 -11.46 -29.20 3.27
N LYS A 64 -10.67 -28.80 2.25
CA LYS A 64 -10.12 -29.74 1.28
C LYS A 64 -9.24 -30.79 1.94
N ALA A 65 -8.30 -30.40 2.80
CA ALA A 65 -7.41 -31.35 3.48
C ALA A 65 -8.17 -32.40 4.30
N LEU A 66 -9.28 -32.02 4.94
CA LEU A 66 -10.14 -32.95 5.70
C LEU A 66 -10.89 -33.94 4.78
N LEU A 67 -11.40 -33.47 3.63
CA LEU A 67 -12.07 -34.33 2.65
C LEU A 67 -11.14 -35.39 2.03
N PHE A 68 -9.84 -35.08 1.88
CA PHE A 68 -8.85 -36.03 1.37
C PHE A 68 -8.46 -37.11 2.41
N ASP A 69 -8.43 -36.78 3.71
CA ASP A 69 -8.12 -37.76 4.78
C ASP A 69 -9.28 -38.75 5.04
N GLU A 70 -10.52 -38.37 4.73
CA GLU A 70 -11.71 -39.25 4.84
C GLU A 70 -11.88 -40.19 3.63
N THR A 71 -11.34 -39.82 2.45
CA THR A 71 -11.45 -40.64 1.22
C THR A 71 -10.35 -41.71 1.10
N GLU A 72 -9.24 -41.59 1.82
CA GLU A 72 -8.18 -42.64 1.86
C GLU A 72 -8.41 -43.71 2.95
N LYS A 73 -9.43 -43.55 3.82
CA LYS A 73 -9.74 -44.48 4.93
C LYS A 73 -10.96 -45.39 4.68
N GLY A 74 -11.59 -45.32 3.51
CA GLY A 74 -12.71 -46.19 3.10
C GLY A 74 -12.28 -47.24 2.08
#